data_AF-A0A0M6Y4K0-F1
#
_entry.id   AF-A0A0M6Y4K0-F1
#
_cell.length_a   1.000
_cell.length_b   1.000
_cell.length_c   1.000
_cell.angle_alpha   90.00
_cell.angle_beta   90.00
_cell.angle_gamma   90.00
#
_symmetry.space_group_name_H-M   'P 1'
#
loop_
_entity.id
_entity.type
_entity.pdbx_description
1 polymer ?
#
loop_
_entity_poly.entity_id
_entity_poly.type
_entity_poly.pdbx_seq_one_letter_code
_entity_poly.pdbx_strand_id
1 'polypeptide(L)'
;MSERENEDRKIPASDPVIRLTRYAQVPILAGLSVAMVLFLVTFFVDIYDAIQSFEFLDRKKTILLILNLLDMVFIANLVIMVATNTYNTFRLKALVQGDDYIQQGEKAYRRMKHRIVSTIIIISSIHVLSELLEFSQTTPLQVAALLGFHLVLLATYVVTNVFKSSD
;
A
#
# COMPACT_ATOMS: atom_id res chain seq x y z
N MET A 1 -30.95 24.11 39.01
CA MET A 1 -30.82 22.65 39.11
C MET A 1 -30.47 22.15 37.71
N SER A 2 -29.43 22.67 37.05
CA SER A 2 -27.99 22.50 37.31
C SER A 2 -27.63 21.06 37.61
N GLU A 3 -26.90 20.49 36.66
CA GLU A 3 -25.87 19.48 36.86
C GLU A 3 -26.32 18.19 37.55
N ARG A 4 -26.48 17.12 36.76
CA ARG A 4 -25.94 15.77 37.03
C ARG A 4 -26.57 14.72 36.13
N GLU A 5 -26.38 14.83 34.82
CA GLU A 5 -26.52 13.65 33.95
C GLU A 5 -25.70 13.74 32.66
N ASN A 6 -24.62 14.52 32.69
CA ASN A 6 -23.47 14.19 31.85
C ASN A 6 -22.73 13.10 32.62
N GLU A 7 -23.28 11.90 32.53
CA GLU A 7 -22.64 10.67 32.99
C GLU A 7 -21.34 10.56 32.21
N ASP A 8 -20.27 10.92 32.92
CA ASP A 8 -18.88 10.77 32.59
C ASP A 8 -18.67 9.39 31.94
N ARG A 9 -18.71 9.33 30.60
CA ARG A 9 -18.13 8.22 29.82
C ARG A 9 -16.64 8.28 30.06
N LYS A 10 -16.22 7.83 31.24
CA LYS A 10 -14.87 7.36 31.48
C LYS A 10 -14.65 6.22 30.51
N ILE A 11 -14.09 6.52 29.33
CA ILE A 11 -13.45 5.53 28.50
C ILE A 11 -12.37 4.92 29.40
N PRO A 12 -12.50 3.66 29.84
CA PRO A 12 -11.54 3.11 30.77
C PRO A 12 -10.19 3.01 30.04
N ALA A 13 -9.25 3.86 30.45
CA ALA A 13 -7.88 3.92 29.93
C ALA A 13 -7.06 2.62 30.17
N SER A 14 -7.71 1.54 30.64
CA SER A 14 -7.15 0.25 30.96
C SER A 14 -7.52 -0.87 29.99
N ASP A 15 -8.20 -0.58 28.88
CA ASP A 15 -8.61 -1.62 27.93
C ASP A 15 -7.37 -2.34 27.35
N PRO A 16 -7.17 -3.64 27.66
CA PRO A 16 -6.04 -4.41 27.16
C PRO A 16 -5.95 -4.40 25.63
N VAL A 17 -7.07 -4.20 24.93
CA VAL A 17 -7.13 -4.09 23.47
C VAL A 17 -6.33 -2.89 22.96
N ILE A 18 -6.41 -1.73 23.63
CA ILE A 18 -5.71 -0.51 23.21
C ILE A 18 -4.19 -0.65 23.43
N ARG A 19 -3.77 -1.26 24.55
CA ARG A 19 -2.36 -1.52 24.84
C ARG A 19 -1.76 -2.52 23.87
N LEU A 20 -2.47 -3.63 23.61
CA LEU A 20 -2.04 -4.64 22.66
C LEU A 20 -1.89 -4.07 21.24
N THR A 21 -2.86 -3.25 20.81
CA THR A 21 -2.80 -2.56 19.51
C THR A 21 -1.56 -1.65 19.40
N ARG A 22 -1.18 -0.95 20.49
CA ARG A 22 0.00 -0.08 20.50
C ARG A 22 1.31 -0.86 20.42
N TYR A 23 1.42 -1.95 21.19
CA TYR A 23 2.61 -2.80 21.13
C TYR A 23 2.75 -3.50 19.79
N ALA A 24 1.64 -3.84 19.11
CA ALA A 24 1.66 -4.43 17.78
C ALA A 24 2.19 -3.48 16.68
N GLN A 25 2.03 -2.16 16.83
CA GLN A 25 2.50 -1.18 15.84
C GLN A 25 4.04 -1.09 15.76
N VAL A 26 4.75 -1.31 16.87
CA VAL A 26 6.22 -1.24 16.95
C VAL A 26 6.92 -2.31 16.08
N PRO A 27 6.63 -3.62 16.23
CA PRO A 27 7.24 -4.65 15.40
C PRO A 27 6.84 -4.53 13.93
N ILE A 28 5.62 -4.04 13.63
CA ILE A 28 5.19 -3.76 12.26
C ILE A 28 6.11 -2.71 11.64
N LEU A 29 6.32 -1.56 12.31
CA LEU A 29 7.18 -0.50 11.77
C LEU A 29 8.64 -0.95 11.61
N ALA A 30 9.15 -1.75 12.56
CA ALA A 30 10.47 -2.37 12.46
C ALA A 30 10.56 -3.32 11.25
N GLY A 31 9.55 -4.18 11.07
CA GLY A 31 9.46 -5.10 9.94
C GLY A 31 9.41 -4.38 8.59
N LEU A 32 8.61 -3.30 8.47
CA LEU A 32 8.58 -2.48 7.25
C LEU A 32 9.93 -1.81 6.98
N SER A 33 10.65 -1.38 8.01
CA SER A 33 11.98 -0.79 7.87
C SER A 33 12.99 -1.81 7.33
N VAL A 34 12.98 -3.04 7.87
CA VAL A 34 13.84 -4.13 7.38
C VAL A 34 13.47 -4.51 5.95
N ALA A 35 12.18 -4.64 5.63
CA ALA A 35 11.72 -4.91 4.27
C ALA A 35 12.18 -3.85 3.28
N MET A 36 12.17 -2.58 3.67
CA MET A 36 12.66 -1.48 2.84
C MET A 36 14.16 -1.59 2.54
N VAL A 37 14.96 -1.96 3.54
CA VAL A 37 16.41 -2.20 3.35
C VAL A 37 16.64 -3.39 2.41
N LEU A 38 15.88 -4.47 2.57
CA LEU A 38 15.97 -5.62 1.67
C LEU A 38 15.64 -5.23 0.23
N PHE A 39 14.55 -4.50 -0.01
CA PHE A 39 14.23 -4.01 -1.35
C PHE A 39 15.33 -3.12 -1.93
N LEU A 40 15.92 -2.24 -1.12
CA LEU A 40 17.01 -1.40 -1.58
C LEU A 40 18.21 -2.23 -2.03
N VAL A 41 18.59 -3.25 -1.25
CA VAL A 41 19.70 -4.14 -1.60
C VAL A 41 19.39 -4.92 -2.88
N THR A 42 18.22 -5.56 -2.97
CA THR A 42 17.83 -6.34 -4.15
C THR A 42 17.77 -5.47 -5.40
N PHE A 43 17.25 -4.24 -5.30
CA PHE A 43 17.23 -3.29 -6.43
C PHE A 43 18.62 -3.03 -7.01
N PHE A 44 19.64 -2.84 -6.15
CA PHE A 44 21.01 -2.64 -6.62
C PHE A 44 21.64 -3.93 -7.16
N VAL A 45 21.30 -5.09 -6.59
CA VAL A 45 21.75 -6.40 -7.09
C VAL A 45 21.21 -6.64 -8.50
N ASP A 46 19.91 -6.41 -8.74
CA ASP A 46 19.30 -6.59 -10.06
C ASP A 46 19.95 -5.68 -11.13
N ILE A 47 20.29 -4.44 -10.76
CA ILE A 47 21.04 -3.52 -11.65
C ILE A 47 22.45 -4.04 -11.90
N TYR A 48 23.15 -4.50 -10.86
CA TYR A 48 24.50 -5.04 -10.99
C TYR A 48 24.53 -6.28 -11.88
N ASP A 49 23.59 -7.20 -11.69
CA ASP A 49 23.44 -8.42 -12.49
C ASP A 49 23.13 -8.10 -13.95
N ALA A 50 22.27 -7.11 -14.22
CA ALA A 50 22.00 -6.64 -15.57
C ALA A 50 23.23 -6.07 -16.27
N ILE A 51 24.10 -5.37 -15.53
CA ILE A 51 25.36 -4.84 -16.06
C ILE A 51 26.33 -5.98 -16.39
N GLN A 52 26.49 -6.96 -15.48
CA GLN A 52 27.39 -8.09 -15.66
C GLN A 52 26.97 -9.01 -16.82
N SER A 53 25.67 -9.20 -17.00
CA SER A 53 25.09 -10.10 -18.01
C SER A 53 24.93 -9.46 -19.39
N PHE A 54 25.26 -8.17 -19.55
CA PHE A 54 25.06 -7.39 -20.77
C PHE A 54 23.63 -7.45 -21.34
N GLU A 55 22.63 -7.66 -20.46
CA GLU A 55 21.22 -7.80 -20.86
C GLU A 55 20.67 -6.55 -21.53
N PHE A 56 21.26 -5.39 -21.25
CA PHE A 56 20.91 -4.12 -21.88
C PHE A 56 21.22 -4.06 -23.39
N LEU A 57 21.97 -5.02 -23.94
CA LEU A 57 22.21 -5.11 -25.39
C LEU A 57 21.00 -5.69 -26.15
N ASP A 58 20.14 -6.45 -25.47
CA ASP A 58 18.88 -6.93 -26.03
C ASP A 58 17.74 -5.99 -25.63
N ARG A 59 17.06 -5.44 -26.64
CA ARG A 59 15.92 -4.53 -26.44
C ARG A 59 14.82 -5.15 -25.59
N LYS A 60 14.50 -6.44 -25.77
CA LYS A 60 13.44 -7.12 -25.00
C LYS A 60 13.86 -7.27 -23.54
N LYS A 61 15.06 -7.75 -23.28
CA LYS A 61 15.58 -7.92 -21.92
C LYS A 61 15.70 -6.59 -21.17
N THR A 62 16.10 -5.53 -21.87
CA THR A 62 16.14 -4.17 -21.31
C THR A 62 14.75 -3.72 -20.84
N ILE A 63 13.71 -3.96 -21.63
CA ILE A 63 12.33 -3.61 -21.26
C ILE A 63 11.90 -4.40 -20.02
N LEU A 64 12.15 -5.71 -19.98
CA LEU A 64 11.81 -6.57 -18.84
C LEU A 64 12.55 -6.15 -17.56
N LEU A 65 13.84 -5.82 -17.67
CA LEU A 65 14.63 -5.31 -16.55
C LEU A 65 14.01 -4.02 -15.97
N ILE A 66 13.74 -3.03 -16.82
CA ILE A 66 13.13 -1.76 -16.39
C ILE A 66 11.77 -2.01 -15.73
N LEU A 67 11.02 -2.99 -16.23
CA LEU A 67 9.70 -3.32 -15.72
C LEU A 67 9.73 -3.98 -14.35
N ASN A 68 10.69 -4.90 -14.12
CA ASN A 68 10.97 -5.49 -12.81
C ASN A 68 11.42 -4.42 -11.80
N LEU A 69 12.33 -3.53 -12.22
CA LEU A 69 12.78 -2.42 -11.38
C LEU A 69 11.64 -1.46 -11.03
N LEU A 70 10.74 -1.17 -11.98
CA LEU A 70 9.54 -0.36 -11.74
C LEU A 70 8.65 -1.01 -10.68
N ASP A 71 8.37 -2.32 -10.80
CA ASP A 71 7.52 -3.03 -9.85
C ASP A 71 8.07 -2.93 -8.40
N MET A 72 9.36 -3.18 -8.20
CA MET A 72 9.99 -2.99 -6.88
C MET A 72 9.81 -1.57 -6.34
N VAL A 73 9.97 -0.55 -7.18
CA VAL A 73 9.77 0.86 -6.79
C VAL A 73 8.32 1.12 -6.38
N PHE A 74 7.34 0.55 -7.08
CA PHE A 74 5.95 0.72 -6.69
C PHE A 74 5.59 0.00 -5.38
N ILE A 75 6.12 -1.21 -5.16
CA ILE A 75 5.94 -1.90 -3.87
C ILE A 75 6.58 -1.07 -2.75
N ALA A 76 7.79 -0.53 -2.96
CA ALA A 76 8.46 0.34 -2.01
C ALA A 76 7.63 1.60 -1.70
N ASN A 77 7.02 2.23 -2.72
CA ASN A 77 6.12 3.38 -2.52
C ASN A 77 4.89 3.01 -1.67
N LEU A 78 4.33 1.82 -1.85
CA LEU A 78 3.23 1.32 -1.02
C LEU A 78 3.71 1.08 0.43
N VAL A 79 4.88 0.47 0.61
CA VAL A 79 5.48 0.24 1.94
C VAL A 79 5.69 1.57 2.66
N ILE A 80 6.28 2.58 2.02
CA ILE A 80 6.49 3.91 2.61
C ILE A 80 5.16 4.54 3.02
N MET A 81 4.14 4.44 2.15
CA MET A 81 2.81 4.97 2.45
C MET A 81 2.21 4.29 3.70
N VAL A 82 2.28 2.96 3.79
CA VAL A 82 1.76 2.19 4.94
C VAL A 82 2.57 2.49 6.21
N ALA A 83 3.90 2.56 6.11
CA ALA A 83 4.79 2.90 7.23
C ALA A 83 4.46 4.29 7.79
N THR A 84 4.30 5.28 6.92
CA THR A 84 3.97 6.66 7.31
C THR A 84 2.61 6.73 7.99
N ASN A 85 1.61 6.01 7.48
CA ASN A 85 0.28 5.97 8.11
C ASN A 85 0.29 5.24 9.47
N THR A 86 1.06 4.15 9.59
CA THR A 86 1.27 3.44 10.86
C THR A 86 1.93 4.35 11.89
N TYR A 87 3.00 5.05 11.51
CA TYR A 87 3.70 6.00 12.37
C TYR A 87 2.81 7.17 12.80
N ASN A 88 2.07 7.76 11.87
CA ASN A 88 1.13 8.84 12.18
C ASN A 88 0.05 8.38 13.17
N THR A 89 -0.49 7.18 13.00
CA THR A 89 -1.49 6.61 13.93
C THR A 89 -0.91 6.40 15.33
N PHE A 90 0.31 5.88 15.42
CA PHE A 90 1.02 5.70 16.69
C PHE A 90 1.21 7.04 17.42
N ARG A 91 1.58 8.11 16.69
CA ARG A 91 1.75 9.45 17.26
C ARG A 91 0.45 10.16 17.59
N LEU A 92 -0.56 10.07 16.72
CA LEU A 92 -1.83 10.79 16.90
C LEU A 92 -2.55 10.33 18.18
N LYS A 93 -2.48 9.03 18.50
CA LYS A 93 -2.99 8.46 19.77
C LYS A 93 -2.23 8.93 21.00
N ALA A 94 -0.98 9.36 20.86
CA ALA A 94 -0.17 9.87 21.96
C ALA A 94 -0.42 11.36 22.27
N LEU A 95 -1.00 12.11 21.32
CA LEU A 95 -1.15 13.56 21.38
C LEU A 95 -2.60 14.05 21.55
N VAL A 96 -3.60 13.27 21.11
CA VAL A 96 -5.01 13.70 21.08
C VAL A 96 -5.88 12.71 21.85
N GLN A 97 -6.73 13.21 22.76
CA GLN A 97 -7.75 12.43 23.48
C GLN A 97 -9.16 12.88 23.04
N GLY A 98 -10.12 11.94 23.05
CA GLY A 98 -11.54 12.23 22.79
C GLY A 98 -11.96 12.18 21.31
N ASP A 99 -13.08 12.84 20.99
CA ASP A 99 -13.77 12.75 19.68
C ASP A 99 -12.95 13.29 18.49
N ASP A 100 -12.04 14.23 18.75
CA ASP A 100 -11.14 14.78 17.72
C ASP A 100 -10.15 13.74 17.19
N TYR A 101 -9.72 12.79 18.03
CA TYR A 101 -8.90 11.66 17.58
C TYR A 101 -9.67 10.77 16.60
N ILE A 102 -10.97 10.52 16.86
CA ILE A 102 -11.82 9.68 16.02
C ILE A 102 -12.08 10.35 14.67
N GLN A 103 -12.43 11.64 14.66
CA GLN A 103 -12.65 12.38 13.40
C GLN A 103 -11.39 12.50 12.54
N GLN A 104 -10.23 12.75 13.16
CA GLN A 104 -8.97 12.84 12.41
C GLN A 104 -8.52 11.46 11.89
N GLY A 105 -8.73 10.40 12.67
CA GLY A 105 -8.49 9.01 12.27
C GLY A 105 -9.34 8.60 11.06
N GLU A 106 -10.64 8.89 11.08
CA GLU A 106 -11.56 8.57 9.99
C GLU A 106 -11.20 9.30 8.69
N LYS A 107 -10.85 10.59 8.79
CA LYS A 107 -10.38 11.38 7.62
C LYS A 107 -9.06 10.83 7.06
N ALA A 108 -8.12 10.44 7.93
CA ALA A 108 -6.85 9.85 7.52
C ALA A 108 -7.05 8.49 6.84
N TYR A 109 -7.91 7.64 7.40
CA TYR A 109 -8.28 6.35 6.82
C TYR A 109 -8.93 6.50 5.44
N ARG A 110 -9.87 7.44 5.27
CA ARG A 110 -10.47 7.76 3.97
C ARG A 110 -9.43 8.16 2.92
N ARG A 111 -8.49 9.04 3.26
CA ARG A 111 -7.41 9.46 2.34
C ARG A 111 -6.48 8.30 1.99
N MET A 112 -6.15 7.47 2.97
CA MET A 112 -5.33 6.26 2.77
C MET A 112 -6.03 5.27 1.84
N LYS A 113 -7.33 5.02 2.03
CA LYS A 113 -8.10 4.06 1.23
C LYS A 113 -8.02 4.35 -0.27
N HIS A 114 -8.30 5.59 -0.69
CA HIS A 114 -8.27 5.92 -2.12
C HIS A 114 -6.86 5.87 -2.71
N ARG A 115 -5.85 6.29 -1.94
CA ARG A 115 -4.45 6.25 -2.38
C ARG A 115 -3.95 4.81 -2.54
N ILE A 116 -4.22 3.91 -1.59
CA ILE A 116 -3.83 2.49 -1.69
C ILE A 116 -4.46 1.85 -2.92
N VAL A 117 -5.77 2.01 -3.10
CA VAL A 117 -6.49 1.38 -4.22
C VAL A 117 -5.97 1.91 -5.56
N SER A 118 -5.71 3.22 -5.68
CA SER A 118 -5.13 3.80 -6.89
C SER A 118 -3.73 3.24 -7.18
N THR A 119 -2.86 3.14 -6.17
CA THR A 119 -1.51 2.57 -6.33
C THR A 119 -1.58 1.10 -6.76
N ILE A 120 -2.46 0.28 -6.17
CA ILE A 120 -2.62 -1.13 -6.54
C ILE A 120 -3.07 -1.28 -7.99
N ILE A 121 -4.01 -0.43 -8.46
CA ILE A 121 -4.46 -0.47 -9.85
C ILE A 121 -3.31 -0.13 -10.79
N ILE A 122 -2.53 0.91 -10.50
CA ILE A 122 -1.38 1.31 -11.33
C ILE A 122 -0.35 0.18 -11.42
N ILE A 123 0.00 -0.45 -10.28
CA ILE A 123 0.91 -1.62 -10.24
C ILE A 123 0.37 -2.74 -11.13
N SER A 124 -0.90 -3.07 -10.97
CA SER A 124 -1.55 -4.12 -11.76
C SER A 124 -1.55 -3.79 -13.26
N SER A 125 -1.75 -2.53 -13.67
CA SER A 125 -1.68 -2.12 -15.07
C SER A 125 -0.29 -2.36 -15.68
N ILE A 126 0.75 -2.03 -14.92
CA ILE A 126 2.15 -2.18 -15.35
C ILE A 126 2.51 -3.66 -15.49
N HIS A 127 2.08 -4.48 -14.55
CA HIS A 127 2.29 -5.92 -14.61
C HIS A 127 1.57 -6.58 -15.80
N VAL A 128 0.32 -6.19 -16.08
CA VAL A 128 -0.39 -6.66 -17.29
C VAL A 128 0.33 -6.26 -18.57
N LEU A 129 0.84 -5.03 -18.63
CA LEU A 129 1.61 -4.56 -19.79
C LEU A 129 2.92 -5.35 -19.97
N SER A 130 3.59 -5.71 -18.87
CA SER A 130 4.78 -6.58 -18.89
C SER A 130 4.49 -7.91 -19.55
N GLU A 131 3.48 -8.59 -19.03
CA GLU A 131 3.14 -9.94 -19.46
C GLU A 131 2.66 -9.97 -20.91
N LEU A 132 1.98 -8.90 -21.34
CA LEU A 132 1.61 -8.68 -22.74
C LEU A 132 2.81 -8.39 -23.64
N LEU A 133 3.91 -7.84 -23.16
CA LEU A 133 5.10 -7.63 -24.00
C LEU A 133 5.95 -8.91 -24.11
N GLU A 134 5.80 -9.83 -23.15
CA GLU A 134 6.53 -11.09 -23.07
C GLU A 134 5.81 -12.28 -23.71
N PHE A 135 4.85 -12.05 -24.64
CA PHE A 135 3.98 -13.03 -25.35
C PHE A 135 4.64 -14.35 -25.81
N SER A 136 5.98 -14.45 -25.86
CA SER A 136 6.70 -15.69 -26.14
C SER A 136 6.77 -16.67 -24.96
N GLN A 137 6.59 -16.25 -23.71
CA GLN A 137 6.75 -17.10 -22.52
C GLN A 137 5.43 -17.40 -21.79
N THR A 138 4.33 -16.78 -22.20
CA THR A 138 3.08 -16.75 -21.44
C THR A 138 1.93 -17.35 -22.23
N THR A 139 1.13 -18.20 -21.58
CA THR A 139 -0.01 -18.83 -22.24
C THR A 139 -1.12 -17.81 -22.49
N PRO A 140 -1.88 -17.90 -23.60
CA PRO A 140 -3.00 -16.99 -23.86
C PRO A 140 -4.02 -16.94 -22.71
N LEU A 141 -4.20 -18.06 -22.00
CA LEU A 141 -5.08 -18.15 -20.84
C LEU A 141 -4.56 -17.34 -19.64
N GLN A 142 -3.26 -17.37 -19.36
CA GLN A 142 -2.65 -16.56 -18.29
C GLN A 142 -2.80 -15.06 -18.58
N VAL A 143 -2.49 -14.64 -19.80
CA VAL A 143 -2.64 -13.24 -20.22
C VAL A 143 -4.10 -12.79 -20.11
N ALA A 144 -5.05 -13.61 -20.56
CA ALA A 144 -6.47 -13.32 -20.43
C ALA A 144 -6.94 -13.25 -18.97
N ALA A 145 -6.43 -14.13 -18.10
CA ALA A 145 -6.74 -14.11 -16.68
C ALA A 145 -6.18 -12.86 -15.98
N LEU A 146 -4.95 -12.46 -16.31
CA LEU A 146 -4.29 -11.27 -15.77
C LEU A 146 -5.03 -10.00 -16.17
N LEU A 147 -5.43 -9.91 -17.44
CA LEU A 147 -6.21 -8.80 -17.99
C LEU A 147 -7.62 -8.77 -17.38
N GLY A 148 -8.25 -9.94 -17.22
CA GLY A 148 -9.53 -10.08 -16.53
C GLY A 148 -9.48 -9.61 -15.07
N PHE A 149 -8.45 -10.01 -14.31
CA PHE A 149 -8.23 -9.55 -12.94
C PHE A 149 -8.07 -8.03 -12.88
N HIS A 150 -7.27 -7.44 -13.78
CA HIS A 150 -7.06 -6.01 -13.83
C HIS A 150 -8.36 -5.23 -14.14
N LEU A 151 -9.19 -5.75 -15.06
CA LEU A 151 -10.51 -5.18 -15.35
C LEU A 151 -11.44 -5.25 -14.14
N VAL A 152 -11.42 -6.34 -13.35
CA VAL A 152 -12.20 -6.45 -12.11
C VAL A 152 -11.75 -5.42 -11.08
N LEU A 153 -10.45 -5.21 -10.92
CA LEU A 153 -9.92 -4.16 -10.02
C LEU A 153 -10.36 -2.77 -10.46
N LEU A 154 -10.25 -2.48 -11.76
CA LEU A 154 -10.66 -1.19 -12.33
C LEU A 154 -12.17 -0.96 -12.17
N ALA A 155 -12.99 -1.96 -12.51
CA ALA A 155 -14.45 -1.89 -12.36
C ALA A 155 -14.84 -1.65 -10.90
N THR A 156 -14.24 -2.40 -9.97
CA THR A 156 -14.48 -2.25 -8.53
C THR A 156 -14.15 -0.83 -8.05
N TYR A 157 -13.05 -0.26 -8.52
CA TYR A 157 -12.67 1.11 -8.19
C TYR A 157 -13.60 2.16 -8.77
N VAL A 158 -13.95 2.04 -10.05
CA VAL A 158 -14.87 2.96 -10.72
C VAL A 158 -16.23 2.94 -10.03
N VAL A 159 -16.79 1.76 -9.77
CA VAL A 159 -18.04 1.60 -9.00
C VAL A 159 -17.90 2.30 -7.65
N THR A 160 -16.90 1.93 -6.85
CA THR A 160 -16.75 2.49 -5.49
C THR A 160 -16.52 4.01 -5.47
N ASN A 161 -15.90 4.58 -6.51
CA ASN A 161 -15.58 6.00 -6.58
C ASN A 161 -16.71 6.84 -7.21
N VAL A 162 -17.34 6.35 -8.29
CA VAL A 162 -18.46 7.03 -8.97
C VAL A 162 -19.69 7.10 -8.05
N PHE A 163 -20.04 6.01 -7.37
CA PHE A 163 -21.18 6.02 -6.43
C PHE A 163 -20.96 6.95 -5.23
N LYS A 164 -19.72 7.34 -4.94
CA LYS A 164 -19.40 8.28 -3.86
C LYS A 164 -19.29 9.75 -4.31
N SER A 165 -19.32 10.00 -5.62
CA SER A 165 -19.29 11.35 -6.19
C SER A 165 -20.70 11.93 -6.42
N SER A 166 -21.75 11.12 -6.22
CA SER A 166 -23.15 11.51 -6.46
C SER A 166 -23.94 11.80 -5.16
N ASP A 167 -23.27 11.76 -4.00
CA ASP A 167 -23.74 12.20 -2.68
C ASP A 167 -22.78 13.28 -2.15
#